data_AF-A0A139DI40-F1
#
_entry.id   AF-A0A139DI40-F1
#
_cell.length_a   1.000
_cell.length_b   1.000
_cell.length_c   1.000
_cell.angle_alpha   90.00
_cell.angle_beta   90.00
_cell.angle_gamma   90.00
#
_symmetry.space_group_name_H-M   'P 1'
#
loop_
_entity.id
_entity.type
_entity.pdbx_description
1 polymer ?
#
loop_
_entity_poly.entity_id
_entity_poly.type
_entity_poly.pdbx_seq_one_letter_code
_entity_poly.pdbx_strand_id
1 'polypeptide(L)' 'MKLKNIEMLIDGSGEITIGRAGSVRCAATASDEDQCLAMLVRQPEESFEGLLARLDAAIANAVEEQIFVDEING' A
#
# COMPACT_ATOMS: atom_id res chain seq x y z
N MET A 1 -12.88 -4.02 -9.22
CA MET A 1 -12.31 -2.66 -9.12
C MET A 1 -11.09 -2.57 -10.04
N LYS A 2 -10.75 -1.40 -10.61
CA LYS A 2 -9.46 -1.22 -11.30
C LYS A 2 -8.45 -0.64 -10.31
N LEU A 3 -7.29 -1.27 -10.19
CA LEU A 3 -6.21 -0.93 -9.26
C LEU A 3 -5.03 -0.35 -10.06
N LYS A 4 -5.24 0.81 -10.68
CA LYS A 4 -4.33 1.34 -11.70
C LYS A 4 -2.96 1.70 -11.14
N ASN A 5 -2.89 2.13 -9.90
CA ASN A 5 -1.64 2.58 -9.28
C ASN A 5 -0.83 1.38 -8.80
N ILE A 6 -1.50 0.32 -8.33
CA ILE A 6 -0.85 -0.98 -8.07
C ILE A 6 -0.35 -1.60 -9.38
N GLU A 7 -1.18 -1.61 -10.44
CA GLU A 7 -0.76 -2.10 -11.77
C GLU A 7 0.47 -1.33 -12.28
N MET A 8 0.42 0.00 -12.23
CA MET A 8 1.54 0.88 -12.62
C MET A 8 2.81 0.58 -11.81
N LEU A 9 2.68 0.40 -10.49
CA LEU A 9 3.82 0.12 -9.62
C LEU A 9 4.48 -1.22 -10.00
N ILE A 10 3.68 -2.28 -10.18
CA ILE A 10 4.19 -3.61 -10.53
C ILE A 10 4.82 -3.61 -11.93
N ASP A 11 4.18 -2.97 -12.90
CA ASP A 11 4.73 -2.81 -14.25
C ASP A 11 6.05 -2.00 -14.24
N GLY A 12 6.21 -1.12 -13.26
CA GLY A 12 7.42 -0.34 -12.97
C GLY A 12 8.47 -1.07 -12.13
N SER A 13 8.38 -2.40 -11.96
CA SER A 13 9.29 -3.21 -11.12
C SER A 13 9.22 -2.96 -9.61
N GLY A 14 8.20 -2.25 -9.14
CA GLY A 14 7.87 -2.15 -7.73
C GLY A 14 7.14 -3.39 -7.19
N GLU A 15 6.82 -3.36 -5.91
CA GLU A 15 6.14 -4.46 -5.22
C GLU A 15 4.98 -3.99 -4.34
N ILE A 16 4.04 -4.90 -4.12
CA ILE A 16 3.12 -4.84 -2.99
C ILE A 16 3.27 -6.11 -2.15
N THR A 17 3.23 -5.97 -0.83
CA THR A 17 3.18 -7.11 0.08
C THR A 17 1.92 -7.03 0.94
N ILE A 18 1.14 -8.11 0.94
CA ILE A 18 -0.01 -8.28 1.83
C ILE A 18 0.28 -9.41 2.80
N GLY A 19 0.20 -9.14 4.10
CA GLY A 19 0.44 -10.18 5.09
C GLY A 19 0.88 -9.60 6.43
N ARG A 20 1.58 -10.41 7.22
CA ARG A 20 2.08 -9.98 8.52
C ARG A 20 3.33 -9.10 8.33
N ALA A 21 3.35 -7.93 8.98
CA ALA A 21 4.52 -7.05 9.06
C ALA A 21 4.88 -6.85 10.55
N GLY A 22 5.93 -7.53 11.03
CA GLY A 22 6.34 -7.46 12.44
C GLY A 22 5.23 -7.90 13.42
N SER A 23 4.80 -6.98 14.29
CA SER A 23 3.69 -7.18 15.23
C SER A 23 2.30 -6.95 14.61
N VAL A 24 2.24 -6.32 13.42
CA VAL A 24 0.99 -6.08 12.69
C VAL A 24 0.55 -7.37 12.01
N ARG A 25 -0.62 -7.90 12.41
CA ARG A 25 -1.15 -9.18 11.93
C ARG A 25 -1.41 -9.18 10.42
N CYS A 26 -1.97 -8.09 9.90
CA CYS A 26 -2.29 -7.94 8.49
C CYS A 26 -2.04 -6.48 8.08
N ALA A 27 -1.04 -6.29 7.25
CA ALA A 27 -0.64 -5.03 6.65
C ALA A 27 -0.66 -5.16 5.13
N ALA A 28 -0.73 -4.00 4.47
CA ALA A 28 -0.48 -3.84 3.05
C ALA A 28 0.62 -2.80 2.86
N THR A 29 1.71 -3.20 2.21
CA THR A 29 2.82 -2.29 1.89
C THR A 29 3.01 -2.18 0.39
N ALA A 30 3.51 -1.03 -0.06
CA ALA A 30 3.89 -0.77 -1.43
C ALA A 30 5.25 -0.08 -1.48
N SER A 31 6.13 -0.51 -2.37
CA SER A 31 7.48 0.06 -2.54
C SER A 31 7.88 0.04 -4.01
N ASP A 32 8.59 1.08 -4.44
CA ASP A 32 9.31 1.07 -5.72
C ASP A 32 10.79 0.67 -5.50
N GLU A 33 11.64 0.87 -6.49
CA GLU A 33 13.07 0.54 -6.39
C GLU A 33 13.84 1.42 -5.40
N ASP A 34 13.33 2.63 -5.10
CA ASP A 34 14.02 3.65 -4.32
C ASP A 34 13.51 3.74 -2.87
N GLN A 35 12.20 3.55 -2.65
CA GLN A 35 11.55 3.86 -1.38
C GLN A 35 10.23 3.12 -1.14
N CYS A 36 9.80 3.14 0.12
CA CYS A 36 8.47 2.69 0.50
C CYS A 36 7.45 3.81 0.27
N LEU A 37 6.40 3.50 -0.50
CA LEU A 37 5.34 4.44 -0.88
C LEU A 37 4.20 4.48 0.14
N ALA A 38 3.82 3.31 0.68
CA ALA A 38 2.74 3.21 1.65
C ALA A 38 2.90 1.98 2.57
N MET A 39 2.50 2.15 3.82
CA MET A 39 2.31 1.07 4.80
C MET A 39 0.97 1.25 5.49
N LEU A 40 0.05 0.32 5.25
CA LEU A 40 -1.31 0.34 5.80
C LEU A 40 -1.51 -0.84 6.75
N VAL A 41 -2.24 -0.59 7.84
CA VAL A 41 -2.75 -1.63 8.73
C VAL A 41 -4.17 -1.97 8.30
N ARG A 42 -4.47 -3.26 8.13
CA ARG A 42 -5.83 -3.69 7.83
C ARG A 42 -6.75 -3.40 9.01
N GLN A 43 -7.84 -2.70 8.76
CA GLN A 43 -8.82 -2.38 9.80
C GLN A 43 -9.70 -3.60 10.14
N PRO A 44 -10.24 -3.73 11.37
CA PRO A 44 -10.96 -4.93 11.81
C PRO A 44 -12.13 -5.37 10.92
N GLU A 45 -12.87 -4.42 10.34
CA GLU A 45 -14.05 -4.68 9.49
C GLU A 45 -13.78 -4.44 8.00
N GLU A 46 -12.52 -4.14 7.64
CA GLU A 46 -12.15 -3.86 6.27
C GLU A 46 -12.08 -5.14 5.44
N SER A 47 -12.77 -5.13 4.31
CA SER A 47 -12.69 -6.19 3.31
C SER A 47 -11.30 -6.19 2.65
N PHE A 48 -10.88 -7.33 2.11
CA PHE A 48 -9.62 -7.41 1.39
C PHE A 48 -9.58 -6.44 0.19
N GLU A 49 -10.70 -6.33 -0.55
CA GLU A 49 -10.82 -5.37 -1.65
C GLU A 49 -10.74 -3.92 -1.17
N GLY A 50 -11.29 -3.60 0.01
CA GLY A 50 -11.18 -2.27 0.62
C GLY A 50 -9.75 -1.91 0.99
N LEU A 51 -8.99 -2.87 1.54
CA LEU A 51 -7.57 -2.69 1.81
C LEU A 51 -6.78 -2.41 0.52
N LEU A 52 -7.04 -3.16 -0.55
CA LEU A 52 -6.42 -2.92 -1.85
C LEU A 52 -6.81 -1.55 -2.44
N ALA A 53 -8.05 -1.11 -2.24
CA ALA A 53 -8.50 0.22 -2.66
C ALA A 53 -7.74 1.34 -1.95
N ARG A 54 -7.57 1.21 -0.63
CA ARG A 54 -6.78 2.18 0.16
C ARG A 54 -5.31 2.16 -0.23
N LEU A 55 -4.74 0.97 -0.48
CA LEU A 55 -3.35 0.88 -0.93
C LEU A 55 -3.16 1.57 -2.29
N ASP A 56 -4.06 1.32 -3.24
CA ASP A 56 -4.01 1.95 -4.57
C ASP A 56 -4.10 3.48 -4.49
N ALA A 57 -5.00 4.00 -3.64
CA ALA A 57 -5.10 5.44 -3.40
C ALA A 57 -3.86 6.00 -2.69
N ALA A 58 -3.27 5.27 -1.75
CA ALA A 58 -2.05 5.68 -1.04
C ALA A 58 -0.84 5.75 -1.99
N ILE A 59 -0.72 4.82 -2.94
CA ILE A 59 0.32 4.87 -3.99
C ILE A 59 0.15 6.13 -4.84
N ALA A 60 -1.08 6.46 -5.27
CA ALA A 60 -1.33 7.69 -6.04
C ALA A 60 -0.87 8.93 -5.26
N ASN A 61 -1.23 9.04 -3.98
CA ASN A 61 -0.82 10.15 -3.11
C ASN A 61 0.71 10.24 -2.96
N ALA A 62 1.39 9.10 -2.81
CA ALA A 62 2.85 9.08 -2.70
C ALA A 62 3.53 9.52 -3.99
N VAL A 63 3.04 9.06 -5.15
CA VAL A 63 3.62 9.37 -6.46
C VAL A 63 3.33 10.81 -6.89
N GLU A 64 2.06 11.23 -6.83
CA GLU A 64 1.61 12.52 -7.38
C GLU A 64 1.85 13.68 -6.41
N GLU A 65 1.56 13.46 -5.12
CA GLU A 65 1.53 14.51 -4.10
C GLU A 65 2.69 14.42 -3.11
N GLN A 66 3.54 13.38 -3.20
CA GLN A 66 4.63 13.11 -2.26
C GLN A 66 4.13 12.95 -0.80
N ILE A 67 2.91 12.42 -0.64
CA ILE A 67 2.29 12.13 0.66
C ILE A 67 2.39 10.63 0.94
N PHE A 68 3.31 10.27 1.83
CA PHE A 68 3.57 8.88 2.23
C PHE A 68 2.76 8.53 3.47
N VAL A 69 2.04 7.40 3.40
CA VAL A 69 1.26 6.89 4.55
C VAL A 69 2.05 5.81 5.26
N ASP A 70 2.24 5.96 6.57
CA ASP A 70 2.84 4.95 7.43
C ASP A 70 1.99 4.73 8.69
N GLU A 71 1.07 3.75 8.61
CA GLU A 71 0.23 3.34 9.74
C GLU A 71 0.93 2.30 10.64
N ILE A 72 2.09 1.77 10.24
CA ILE A 72 2.81 0.74 10.99
C ILE A 72 3.74 1.37 12.03
N ASN A 73 4.42 2.47 11.67
CA ASN A 73 5.38 3.16 12.54
C ASN A 73 4.86 4.49 13.12
N GLY A 74 3.62 4.87 12.80
CA GLY A 74 2.95 6.07 13.30
C GLY A 74 2.58 6.05 14.78
#